data_AF-F8PAS5-F1
#
_entry.id   AF-F8PAS5-F1
#
_cell.length_a   1.000
_cell.length_b   1.000
_cell.length_c   1.000
_cell.angle_alpha   90.00
_cell.angle_beta   90.00
_cell.angle_gamma   90.00
#
_symmetry.space_group_name_H-M   'P 1'
#
loop_
_entity.id
_entity.type
_entity.pdbx_description
1 polymer ?
#
loop_
_entity_poly.entity_id
_entity_poly.type
_entity_poly.pdbx_seq_one_letter_code
_entity_poly.pdbx_strand_id
1 'polypeptide(L)'
;MHRSLVGKGTQPIPIITFRTQQWPIAHATAVAMVMSSWYPIAIKQCEDRSLDHRVRHGLAVIVKATTCRHFQRCIPEVAERCGAQGTFEHNYMARIENDGKGVIIAEGDVLTLCIRLFSELLLNRYTIPLPPSDHSLLAHHAHSLLSENLSLLASLPGGHRSPTYNSLILPQAELAIEAMGHALAYAAALASHVPQPILDVYESAVIRRDPAWYSEHGGLSRVQQSSGRTPPSRR
;
A
#
# COMPACT_ATOMS: atom_id res chain seq x y z
N MET A 1 20.57 1.41 -28.66
CA MET A 1 19.35 1.97 -29.27
C MET A 1 18.32 2.15 -28.16
N HIS A 2 17.78 3.34 -27.95
CA HIS A 2 16.72 3.56 -26.95
C HIS A 2 15.36 3.19 -27.53
N ARG A 3 14.46 2.60 -26.72
CA ARG A 3 13.09 2.33 -27.13
C ARG A 3 12.37 3.65 -27.39
N SER A 4 11.82 3.80 -28.58
CA SER A 4 11.20 5.05 -29.04
C SER A 4 9.84 4.79 -29.70
N LEU A 5 8.97 5.80 -29.67
CA LEU A 5 7.78 5.84 -30.50
C LEU A 5 8.12 6.58 -31.81
N VAL A 6 7.62 6.04 -32.92
CA VAL A 6 7.68 6.70 -34.22
C VAL A 6 6.39 7.50 -34.39
N GLY A 7 6.52 8.83 -34.39
CA GLY A 7 5.40 9.75 -34.63
C GLY A 7 5.33 10.19 -36.09
N LYS A 8 4.56 11.25 -36.37
CA LYS A 8 4.53 11.91 -37.70
C LYS A 8 5.77 12.74 -38.01
N GLY A 9 6.63 12.99 -37.02
CA GLY A 9 7.88 13.72 -37.17
C GLY A 9 9.01 12.85 -37.74
N THR A 10 10.12 13.48 -38.10
CA THR A 10 11.28 12.82 -38.71
C THR A 10 12.18 12.08 -37.71
N GLN A 11 12.02 12.31 -36.40
CA GLN A 11 12.87 11.73 -35.36
C GLN A 11 12.04 10.88 -34.37
N PRO A 12 12.48 9.66 -34.03
CA PRO A 12 11.85 8.85 -32.99
C PRO A 12 11.94 9.52 -31.61
N ILE A 13 10.85 9.48 -30.85
CA ILE A 13 10.79 10.08 -29.51
C ILE A 13 11.06 8.99 -28.46
N PRO A 14 12.10 9.10 -27.61
CA PRO A 14 12.37 8.13 -26.56
C PRO A 14 11.16 7.99 -25.64
N ILE A 15 10.70 6.76 -25.40
CA ILE A 15 9.44 6.55 -24.68
C ILE A 15 9.53 7.06 -23.23
N ILE A 16 10.72 7.06 -22.63
CA ILE A 16 10.95 7.53 -21.27
C ILE A 16 10.63 9.03 -21.07
N THR A 17 10.43 9.79 -22.14
CA THR A 17 9.97 11.19 -22.06
C THR A 17 8.50 11.31 -21.65
N PHE A 18 7.69 10.25 -21.82
CA PHE A 18 6.28 10.26 -21.48
C PHE A 18 6.06 9.96 -20.00
N ARG A 19 5.18 10.73 -19.34
CA ARG A 19 4.82 10.52 -17.92
C ARG A 19 4.27 9.12 -17.65
N THR A 20 3.57 8.52 -18.61
CA THR A 20 3.07 7.14 -18.54
C THR A 20 4.18 6.08 -18.51
N GLN A 21 5.38 6.43 -19.00
CA GLN A 21 6.57 5.57 -18.95
C GLN A 21 7.41 5.87 -17.70
N GLN A 22 7.45 7.12 -17.26
CA GLN A 22 8.17 7.54 -16.06
C GLN A 22 7.49 7.10 -14.76
N TRP A 23 6.15 7.17 -14.71
CA TRP A 23 5.39 6.96 -13.48
C TRP A 23 5.62 5.56 -12.87
N PRO A 24 5.50 4.44 -13.60
CA PRO A 24 5.73 3.12 -13.03
C PRO A 24 7.14 2.95 -12.45
N ILE A 25 8.14 3.55 -13.09
CA ILE A 25 9.54 3.50 -12.62
C ILE A 25 9.70 4.30 -11.34
N ALA A 26 9.19 5.53 -11.31
CA ALA A 26 9.22 6.39 -10.13
C ALA A 26 8.45 5.77 -8.95
N HIS A 27 7.26 5.24 -9.23
CA HIS A 27 6.40 4.57 -8.24
C HIS A 27 7.11 3.35 -7.63
N ALA A 28 7.61 2.43 -8.46
CA ALA A 28 8.32 1.24 -7.98
C ALA A 28 9.59 1.61 -7.19
N THR A 29 10.32 2.64 -7.62
CA THR A 29 11.50 3.15 -6.90
C THR A 29 11.11 3.71 -5.55
N ALA A 30 10.05 4.51 -5.48
CA ALA A 30 9.61 5.10 -4.22
C ALA A 30 9.11 4.05 -3.22
N VAL A 31 8.32 3.09 -3.69
CA VAL A 31 7.91 1.92 -2.89
C VAL A 31 9.14 1.17 -2.37
N ALA A 32 10.11 0.86 -3.22
CA ALA A 32 11.31 0.14 -2.80
C ALA A 32 12.06 0.91 -1.69
N MET A 33 12.29 2.21 -1.87
CA MET A 33 12.99 3.03 -0.87
C MET A 33 12.23 3.14 0.45
N VAL A 34 10.91 3.35 0.41
CA VAL A 34 10.07 3.41 1.61
C VAL A 34 10.05 2.05 2.34
N MET A 35 9.85 0.94 1.61
CA MET A 35 9.89 -0.39 2.21
C MET A 35 11.27 -0.72 2.81
N SER A 36 12.37 -0.37 2.12
CA SER A 36 13.73 -0.57 2.63
C SER A 36 14.00 0.19 3.93
N SER A 37 13.41 1.37 4.11
CA SER A 37 13.51 2.12 5.37
C SER A 37 12.66 1.52 6.50
N TRP A 38 11.55 0.87 6.16
CA TRP A 38 10.61 0.31 7.14
C TRP A 38 11.01 -1.09 7.63
N TYR A 39 11.56 -1.96 6.77
CA TYR A 39 11.85 -3.35 7.15
C TYR A 39 12.72 -3.51 8.41
N PRO A 40 13.80 -2.75 8.63
CA PRO A 40 14.61 -2.90 9.84
C PRO A 40 13.81 -2.60 11.12
N ILE A 41 12.85 -1.67 11.06
CA ILE A 41 11.97 -1.34 12.18
C ILE A 41 10.95 -2.46 12.38
N ALA A 42 10.31 -2.90 11.30
CA ALA A 42 9.30 -3.95 11.35
C ALA A 42 9.87 -5.28 11.87
N ILE A 43 11.08 -5.67 11.45
CA ILE A 43 11.78 -6.85 11.95
C ILE A 43 11.97 -6.77 13.46
N LYS A 44 12.50 -5.64 13.96
CA LYS A 44 12.69 -5.43 15.41
C LYS A 44 11.38 -5.56 16.17
N GLN A 45 10.29 -4.99 15.67
CA GLN A 45 8.98 -5.09 16.31
C GLN A 45 8.42 -6.53 16.29
N CYS A 46 8.61 -7.25 15.20
CA CYS A 46 8.20 -8.66 15.09
C CYS A 46 9.03 -9.59 16.02
N GLU A 47 10.25 -9.19 16.38
CA GLU A 47 11.15 -9.95 17.26
C GLU A 47 11.06 -9.53 18.74
N ASP A 48 10.44 -8.38 19.04
CA ASP A 48 10.37 -7.82 20.39
C ASP A 48 9.51 -8.66 21.33
N ARG A 49 10.16 -9.52 22.11
CA ARG A 49 9.49 -10.43 23.06
C ARG A 49 8.79 -9.72 24.22
N SER A 50 8.97 -8.41 24.40
CA SER A 50 8.18 -7.63 25.36
C SER A 50 6.76 -7.36 24.85
N LEU A 51 6.52 -7.42 23.54
CA LEU A 51 5.20 -7.28 22.94
C LEU A 51 4.42 -8.60 23.00
N ASP A 52 3.10 -8.46 23.19
CA ASP A 52 2.15 -9.57 23.04
C ASP A 52 2.38 -10.27 21.69
N HIS A 53 2.44 -11.61 21.72
CA HIS A 53 2.68 -12.40 20.52
C HIS A 53 1.67 -12.13 19.39
N ARG A 54 0.43 -11.74 19.74
CA ARG A 54 -0.64 -11.38 18.80
C ARG A 54 -0.33 -10.06 18.10
N VAL A 55 0.22 -9.08 18.82
CA VAL A 55 0.66 -7.80 18.25
C VAL A 55 1.80 -8.03 17.27
N ARG A 56 2.80 -8.83 17.65
CA ARG A 56 3.91 -9.20 16.76
C ARG A 56 3.45 -9.91 15.50
N HIS A 57 2.54 -10.87 15.64
CA HIS A 57 1.95 -11.55 14.49
C HIS A 57 1.13 -10.60 13.61
N GLY A 58 0.33 -9.71 14.21
CA GLY A 58 -0.43 -8.70 13.48
C GLY A 58 0.46 -7.75 12.69
N LEU A 59 1.59 -7.31 13.25
CA LEU A 59 2.60 -6.53 12.53
C LEU A 59 3.19 -7.30 11.35
N ALA A 60 3.52 -8.59 11.53
CA ALA A 60 4.01 -9.43 10.44
C ALA A 60 2.97 -9.58 9.31
N VAL A 61 1.68 -9.70 9.65
CA VAL A 61 0.58 -9.73 8.67
C VAL A 61 0.48 -8.39 7.92
N ILE A 62 0.54 -7.26 8.62
CA ILE A 62 0.51 -5.91 8.03
C ILE A 62 1.67 -5.73 7.04
N VAL A 63 2.89 -6.10 7.44
CA VAL A 63 4.08 -6.05 6.57
C VAL A 63 3.87 -6.91 5.33
N LYS A 64 3.45 -8.17 5.52
CA LYS A 64 3.22 -9.10 4.41
C LYS A 64 2.19 -8.54 3.43
N ALA A 65 1.00 -8.16 3.90
CA ALA A 65 -0.06 -7.62 3.06
C ALA A 65 0.43 -6.41 2.27
N THR A 66 1.06 -5.45 2.94
CA THR A 66 1.53 -4.19 2.33
C THR A 66 2.60 -4.43 1.27
N THR A 67 3.65 -5.19 1.61
CA THR A 67 4.75 -5.50 0.69
C THR A 67 4.27 -6.29 -0.52
N CYS A 68 3.49 -7.35 -0.29
CA CYS A 68 2.98 -8.21 -1.35
C CYS A 68 2.11 -7.44 -2.36
N ARG A 69 1.28 -6.52 -1.87
CA ARG A 69 0.35 -5.77 -2.71
C ARG A 69 1.04 -4.64 -3.43
N HIS A 70 2.03 -3.99 -2.81
CA HIS A 70 2.97 -3.12 -3.52
C HIS A 70 3.71 -3.85 -4.64
N PHE A 71 4.23 -5.05 -4.36
CA PHE A 71 4.91 -5.87 -5.35
C PHE A 71 4.01 -6.19 -6.55
N GLN A 72 2.79 -6.69 -6.30
CA GLN A 72 1.83 -7.01 -7.35
C GLN A 72 1.40 -5.81 -8.21
N ARG A 73 1.51 -4.59 -7.67
CA ARG A 73 1.19 -3.36 -8.41
C ARG A 73 2.39 -2.87 -9.22
N CYS A 74 3.58 -2.90 -8.63
CA CYS A 74 4.78 -2.31 -9.23
C CYS A 74 5.36 -3.19 -10.34
N ILE A 75 5.51 -4.50 -10.12
CA ILE A 75 6.25 -5.37 -11.04
C ILE A 75 5.57 -5.49 -12.41
N PRO A 76 4.25 -5.77 -12.51
CA PRO A 76 3.58 -5.85 -13.81
C PRO A 76 3.65 -4.52 -14.57
N GLU A 77 3.43 -3.39 -13.89
CA GLU A 77 3.49 -2.08 -14.54
C GLU A 77 4.89 -1.80 -15.11
N VAL A 78 5.96 -2.10 -14.38
CA VAL A 78 7.34 -1.95 -14.86
C VAL A 78 7.62 -2.90 -16.03
N ALA A 79 7.19 -4.17 -15.93
CA ALA A 79 7.36 -5.16 -16.99
C ALA A 79 6.70 -4.72 -18.30
N GLU A 80 5.49 -4.16 -18.24
CA GLU A 80 4.79 -3.62 -19.41
C GLU A 80 5.51 -2.41 -20.03
N ARG A 81 6.25 -1.62 -19.24
CA ARG A 81 7.09 -0.51 -19.76
C ARG A 81 8.35 -1.02 -20.49
N CYS A 82 8.70 -2.30 -20.36
CA CYS A 82 9.69 -2.98 -21.22
C CYS A 82 9.08 -3.50 -22.54
N GLY A 83 7.75 -3.49 -22.70
CA GLY A 83 7.09 -4.02 -23.89
C GLY A 83 7.18 -5.54 -23.95
N ALA A 84 7.25 -6.13 -25.14
CA ALA A 84 7.39 -7.59 -25.29
C ALA A 84 8.63 -8.14 -24.57
N GLN A 85 9.69 -7.35 -24.41
CA GLN A 85 10.87 -7.77 -23.66
C GLN A 85 10.59 -8.02 -22.17
N GLY A 86 9.54 -7.44 -21.60
CA GLY A 86 9.10 -7.75 -20.24
C GLY A 86 8.63 -9.20 -20.06
N THR A 87 8.27 -9.90 -21.14
CA THR A 87 7.86 -11.31 -21.09
C THR A 87 9.01 -12.28 -21.34
N PHE A 88 10.19 -11.78 -21.73
CA PHE A 88 11.33 -12.63 -22.05
C PHE A 88 12.02 -13.12 -20.78
N GLU A 89 12.26 -14.43 -20.69
CA GLU A 89 12.81 -15.06 -19.48
C GLU A 89 14.16 -14.47 -19.05
N HIS A 90 15.02 -14.11 -20.01
CA HIS A 90 16.35 -13.54 -19.72
C HIS A 90 16.30 -12.14 -19.09
N ASN A 91 15.15 -11.45 -19.16
CA ASN A 91 14.94 -10.16 -18.49
C ASN A 91 14.32 -10.31 -17.08
N TYR A 92 14.07 -11.54 -16.63
CA TYR A 92 13.61 -11.92 -15.28
C TYR A 92 12.27 -11.31 -14.79
N MET A 93 11.65 -10.38 -15.50
CA MET A 93 10.40 -9.73 -15.09
C MET A 93 9.22 -10.71 -15.00
N ALA A 94 9.00 -11.54 -16.03
CA ALA A 94 7.92 -12.54 -15.98
C ALA A 94 8.15 -13.62 -14.89
N ARG A 95 9.42 -13.96 -14.62
CA ARG A 95 9.78 -14.90 -13.56
C ARG A 95 9.49 -14.31 -12.19
N ILE A 96 10.00 -13.10 -11.90
CA ILE A 96 9.82 -12.47 -10.60
C ILE A 96 8.34 -12.24 -10.29
N GLU A 97 7.53 -11.86 -11.28
CA GLU A 97 6.08 -11.70 -11.10
C GLU A 97 5.41 -13.00 -10.64
N ASN A 98 5.75 -14.13 -11.28
CA ASN A 98 5.20 -15.44 -10.92
C ASN A 98 5.70 -15.93 -9.57
N ASP A 99 7.00 -15.76 -9.26
CA ASP A 99 7.55 -16.13 -7.95
C ASP A 99 6.87 -15.34 -6.82
N GLY A 100 6.61 -14.05 -7.05
CA GLY A 100 5.91 -13.19 -6.09
C GLY A 100 4.48 -13.62 -5.80
N LYS A 101 3.76 -14.21 -6.77
CA LYS A 101 2.42 -14.81 -6.52
C LYS A 101 2.51 -15.94 -5.49
N GLY A 102 3.60 -16.69 -5.47
CA GLY A 102 3.85 -17.73 -4.46
C GLY A 102 3.89 -17.16 -3.04
N VAL A 103 4.62 -16.05 -2.82
CA VAL A 103 4.76 -15.40 -1.49
C VAL A 103 3.41 -14.94 -0.92
N ILE A 104 2.47 -14.59 -1.79
CA ILE A 104 1.15 -14.05 -1.44
C ILE A 104 0.22 -15.13 -0.88
N ILE A 105 0.43 -16.38 -1.29
CA ILE A 105 -0.43 -17.51 -0.97
C ILE A 105 0.23 -18.40 0.11
N ALA A 106 1.55 -18.61 0.01
CA ALA A 106 2.32 -19.40 0.97
C ALA A 106 2.40 -18.72 2.32
N GLU A 107 2.65 -19.47 3.40
CA GLU A 107 2.77 -18.93 4.78
C GLU A 107 1.56 -18.09 5.22
N GLY A 108 0.37 -18.52 4.79
CA GLY A 108 -0.90 -17.85 5.01
C GLY A 108 -1.27 -16.92 3.85
N ASP A 109 -2.38 -17.22 3.19
CA ASP A 109 -2.97 -16.36 2.16
C ASP A 109 -3.22 -14.94 2.71
N VAL A 110 -2.76 -13.92 1.98
CA VAL A 110 -2.83 -12.51 2.42
C VAL A 110 -4.25 -12.10 2.82
N LEU A 111 -5.26 -12.42 2.00
CA LEU A 111 -6.63 -12.01 2.30
C LEU A 111 -7.14 -12.70 3.57
N THR A 112 -6.87 -13.99 3.72
CA THR A 112 -7.25 -14.78 4.89
C THR A 112 -6.59 -14.24 6.17
N LEU A 113 -5.31 -13.87 6.10
CA LEU A 113 -4.59 -13.23 7.20
C LEU A 113 -5.18 -11.87 7.55
N CYS A 114 -5.48 -11.03 6.54
CA CYS A 114 -6.12 -9.73 6.73
C CYS A 114 -7.51 -9.88 7.40
N ILE A 115 -8.36 -10.80 6.92
CA ILE A 115 -9.68 -11.08 7.51
C ILE A 115 -9.55 -11.42 9.00
N ARG A 116 -8.61 -12.30 9.34
CA ARG A 116 -8.38 -12.70 10.74
C ARG A 116 -7.92 -11.52 11.58
N LEU A 117 -6.83 -10.85 11.18
CA LEU A 117 -6.27 -9.72 11.91
C LEU A 117 -7.32 -8.63 12.09
N PHE A 118 -7.97 -8.21 11.01
CA PHE A 118 -8.98 -7.16 11.03
C PHE A 118 -10.13 -7.50 11.98
N SER A 119 -10.64 -8.73 11.94
CA SER A 119 -11.68 -9.17 12.87
C SER A 119 -11.21 -9.16 14.33
N GLU A 120 -9.96 -9.55 14.61
CA GLU A 120 -9.40 -9.50 15.96
C GLU A 120 -9.25 -8.05 16.48
N LEU A 121 -8.91 -7.10 15.61
CA LEU A 121 -8.83 -5.67 15.93
C LEU A 121 -10.21 -5.06 16.17
N LEU A 122 -11.20 -5.35 15.31
CA LEU A 122 -12.57 -4.86 15.50
C LEU A 122 -13.24 -5.39 16.77
N LEU A 123 -12.83 -6.59 17.21
CA LEU A 123 -13.25 -7.18 18.48
C LEU A 123 -12.44 -6.68 19.69
N ASN A 124 -11.57 -5.69 19.50
CA ASN A 124 -10.72 -5.10 20.53
C ASN A 124 -9.91 -6.14 21.32
N ARG A 125 -9.44 -7.21 20.65
CA ARG A 125 -8.66 -8.27 21.33
C ARG A 125 -7.25 -7.80 21.68
N TYR A 126 -6.72 -6.87 20.90
CA TYR A 126 -5.45 -6.17 21.05
C TYR A 126 -5.45 -4.98 20.08
N THR A 127 -4.44 -4.11 20.20
CA THR A 127 -4.23 -2.96 19.32
C THR A 127 -2.89 -3.05 18.62
N ILE A 128 -2.80 -2.50 17.41
CA ILE A 128 -1.53 -2.33 16.70
C ILE A 128 -1.00 -0.92 16.98
N PRO A 129 0.30 -0.74 17.29
CA PRO A 129 0.89 0.57 17.49
C PRO A 129 1.03 1.30 16.14
N LEU A 130 -0.02 2.03 15.75
CA LEU A 130 -0.01 2.89 14.57
C LEU A 130 0.61 4.26 14.89
N PRO A 131 1.17 4.96 13.89
CA PRO A 131 1.51 6.37 14.06
C PRO A 131 0.26 7.19 14.44
N PRO A 132 0.43 8.33 15.14
CA PRO A 132 -0.67 9.24 15.45
C PRO A 132 -1.45 9.65 14.20
N SER A 133 -2.77 9.83 14.33
CA SER A 133 -3.66 10.12 13.20
C SER A 133 -3.37 11.46 12.51
N ASP A 134 -2.79 12.42 13.23
CA ASP A 134 -2.36 13.73 12.75
C ASP A 134 -0.95 13.72 12.14
N HIS A 135 -0.23 12.61 12.20
CA HIS A 135 1.15 12.51 11.71
C HIS A 135 1.23 12.57 10.18
N SER A 136 0.25 12.02 9.47
CA SER A 136 0.16 12.09 8.00
C SER A 136 -1.25 11.80 7.51
N LEU A 137 -1.55 12.16 6.26
CA LEU A 137 -2.83 11.83 5.64
C LEU A 137 -3.05 10.31 5.56
N LEU A 138 -1.98 9.53 5.39
CA LEU A 138 -2.03 8.06 5.38
C LEU A 138 -2.32 7.49 6.77
N ALA A 139 -1.78 8.10 7.83
CA ALA A 139 -2.12 7.72 9.20
C ALA A 139 -3.59 8.02 9.49
N HIS A 140 -4.08 9.20 9.12
CA HIS A 140 -5.49 9.55 9.24
C HIS A 140 -6.40 8.54 8.52
N HIS A 141 -6.06 8.16 7.29
CA HIS A 141 -6.79 7.14 6.52
C HIS A 141 -6.88 5.80 7.26
N ALA A 142 -5.75 5.29 7.77
CA ALA A 142 -5.71 4.02 8.49
C ALA A 142 -6.60 4.03 9.76
N HIS A 143 -6.56 5.13 10.53
CA HIS A 143 -7.40 5.29 11.71
C HIS A 143 -8.88 5.43 11.34
N SER A 144 -9.20 6.19 10.29
CA SER A 144 -10.57 6.38 9.81
C SER A 144 -11.21 5.07 9.41
N LEU A 145 -10.55 4.27 8.57
CA LEU A 145 -11.07 2.96 8.14
C LEU A 145 -11.36 2.02 9.31
N LEU A 146 -10.47 1.99 10.32
CA LEU A 146 -10.71 1.18 11.52
C LEU A 146 -11.91 1.71 12.31
N SER A 147 -12.01 3.02 12.51
CA SER A 147 -13.09 3.66 13.27
C SER A 147 -14.46 3.53 12.61
N GLU A 148 -14.52 3.64 11.28
CA GLU A 148 -15.73 3.47 10.48
C GLU A 148 -16.25 2.03 10.61
N ASN A 149 -15.36 1.04 10.52
CA ASN A 149 -15.74 -0.37 10.65
C ASN A 149 -16.07 -0.79 12.09
N LEU A 150 -15.44 -0.19 13.10
CA LEU A 150 -15.85 -0.35 14.50
C LEU A 150 -17.28 0.18 14.72
N SER A 151 -17.58 1.36 14.18
CA SER A 151 -18.90 1.99 14.25
C SER A 151 -19.95 1.15 13.53
N LEU A 152 -19.62 0.66 12.33
CA LEU A 152 -20.49 -0.23 11.57
C LEU A 152 -20.76 -1.53 12.33
N LEU A 153 -19.72 -2.19 12.88
CA LEU A 153 -19.87 -3.41 13.67
C LEU A 153 -20.79 -3.20 14.87
N ALA A 154 -20.66 -2.07 15.58
CA ALA A 154 -21.50 -1.73 16.72
C ALA A 154 -22.99 -1.57 16.34
N SER A 155 -23.28 -1.14 15.11
CA SER A 155 -24.65 -1.04 14.59
C SER A 155 -25.25 -2.36 14.08
N LEU A 156 -24.44 -3.42 13.90
CA LEU A 156 -24.91 -4.66 13.30
C LEU A 156 -25.65 -5.57 14.29
N PRO A 157 -26.91 -5.97 14.01
CA PRO A 157 -27.59 -7.02 14.77
C PRO A 157 -26.82 -8.34 14.65
N GLY A 158 -26.45 -8.95 15.77
CA GLY A 158 -25.66 -10.18 15.79
C GLY A 158 -24.14 -9.98 15.62
N GLY A 159 -23.67 -8.74 15.51
CA GLY A 159 -22.26 -8.37 15.52
C GLY A 159 -21.42 -9.15 14.48
N HIS A 160 -20.24 -9.59 14.90
CA HIS A 160 -19.24 -10.24 14.03
C HIS A 160 -19.65 -11.63 13.49
N ARG A 161 -20.74 -12.21 13.99
CA ARG A 161 -21.25 -13.50 13.52
C ARG A 161 -22.43 -13.36 12.54
N SER A 162 -22.87 -12.13 12.30
CA SER A 162 -23.99 -11.86 11.40
C SER A 162 -23.60 -12.08 9.93
N PRO A 163 -24.53 -12.50 9.07
CA PRO A 163 -24.32 -12.49 7.61
C PRO A 163 -23.94 -11.10 7.09
N THR A 164 -24.44 -10.04 7.71
CA THR A 164 -24.14 -8.64 7.36
C THR A 164 -22.68 -8.27 7.62
N TYR A 165 -22.06 -8.83 8.67
CA TYR A 165 -20.62 -8.67 8.90
C TYR A 165 -19.80 -9.21 7.72
N ASN A 166 -20.19 -10.40 7.22
CA ASN A 166 -19.54 -11.02 6.07
C ASN A 166 -19.74 -10.22 4.77
N SER A 167 -20.88 -9.55 4.59
CA SER A 167 -21.17 -8.81 3.35
C SER A 167 -20.65 -7.37 3.34
N LEU A 168 -20.52 -6.71 4.50
CA LEU A 168 -20.18 -5.28 4.58
C LEU A 168 -18.81 -5.00 5.19
N ILE A 169 -18.37 -5.78 6.18
CA ILE A 169 -17.14 -5.50 6.95
C ILE A 169 -15.96 -6.33 6.44
N LEU A 170 -16.13 -7.64 6.30
CA LEU A 170 -15.04 -8.51 5.84
C LEU A 170 -14.42 -8.11 4.49
N PRO A 171 -15.17 -7.63 3.49
CA PRO A 171 -14.58 -7.17 2.23
C PRO A 171 -13.61 -5.98 2.39
N GLN A 172 -13.68 -5.25 3.50
CA GLN A 172 -12.80 -4.12 3.80
C GLN A 172 -11.50 -4.54 4.48
N ALA A 173 -11.37 -5.80 4.91
CA ALA A 173 -10.28 -6.25 5.74
C ALA A 173 -8.90 -6.00 5.10
N GLU A 174 -8.71 -6.40 3.85
CA GLU A 174 -7.43 -6.21 3.17
C GLU A 174 -7.10 -4.71 2.99
N LEU A 175 -8.09 -3.89 2.58
CA LEU A 175 -7.92 -2.45 2.43
C LEU A 175 -7.48 -1.78 3.74
N ALA A 176 -8.14 -2.11 4.86
CA ALA A 176 -7.84 -1.54 6.16
C ALA A 176 -6.45 -1.96 6.67
N ILE A 177 -6.09 -3.24 6.52
CA ILE A 177 -4.77 -3.75 6.92
C ILE A 177 -3.64 -3.17 6.05
N GLU A 178 -3.85 -3.03 4.75
CA GLU A 178 -2.90 -2.34 3.87
C GLU A 178 -2.74 -0.86 4.25
N ALA A 179 -3.83 -0.14 4.56
CA ALA A 179 -3.77 1.26 4.97
C ALA A 179 -2.92 1.45 6.25
N MET A 180 -3.04 0.55 7.22
CA MET A 180 -2.18 0.52 8.41
C MET A 180 -0.70 0.39 8.05
N GLY A 181 -0.36 -0.52 7.12
CA GLY A 181 1.01 -0.69 6.67
C GLY A 181 1.52 0.48 5.84
N HIS A 182 0.67 1.12 5.04
CA HIS A 182 1.03 2.36 4.35
C HIS A 182 1.41 3.47 5.34
N ALA A 183 0.62 3.64 6.40
CA ALA A 183 0.89 4.62 7.45
C ALA A 183 2.21 4.33 8.20
N LEU A 184 2.42 3.06 8.61
CA LEU A 184 3.65 2.63 9.29
C LEU A 184 4.89 2.82 8.41
N ALA A 185 4.81 2.41 7.14
CA ALA A 185 5.92 2.53 6.21
C ALA A 185 6.28 3.98 5.91
N TYR A 186 5.28 4.85 5.73
CA TYR A 186 5.51 6.28 5.49
C TYR A 186 6.13 6.96 6.70
N ALA A 187 5.62 6.67 7.91
CA ALA A 187 6.19 7.20 9.15
C ALA A 187 7.66 6.75 9.35
N ALA A 188 7.97 5.49 9.04
CA ALA A 188 9.33 4.97 9.07
C ALA A 188 10.26 5.67 8.05
N ALA A 189 9.77 5.92 6.85
CA ALA A 189 10.51 6.62 5.81
C ALA A 189 10.78 8.09 6.15
N LEU A 190 9.81 8.78 6.76
CA LEU A 190 9.98 10.12 7.33
C LEU A 190 11.07 10.14 8.39
N ALA A 191 11.00 9.22 9.36
CA ALA A 191 11.98 9.10 10.44
C ALA A 191 13.38 8.74 9.92
N SER A 192 13.46 8.07 8.77
CA SER A 192 14.71 7.69 8.10
C SER A 192 15.22 8.74 7.11
N HIS A 193 14.58 9.92 7.04
CA HIS A 193 14.95 11.03 6.15
C HIS A 193 15.00 10.64 4.67
N VAL A 194 14.08 9.77 4.22
CA VAL A 194 13.89 9.50 2.79
C VAL A 194 13.58 10.83 2.07
N PRO A 195 14.21 11.14 0.92
CA PRO A 195 14.02 12.42 0.26
C PRO A 195 12.56 12.76 -0.03
N GLN A 196 12.15 14.01 0.18
CA GLN A 196 10.76 14.43 0.01
C GLN A 196 10.14 14.06 -1.36
N PRO A 197 10.83 14.20 -2.50
CA PRO A 197 10.25 13.80 -3.79
C PRO A 197 9.91 12.31 -3.87
N ILE A 198 10.60 11.45 -3.11
CA ILE A 198 10.31 10.02 -3.03
C ILE A 198 9.06 9.78 -2.17
N LEU A 199 8.96 10.48 -1.05
CA LEU A 199 7.78 10.46 -0.17
C LEU A 199 6.53 10.96 -0.91
N ASP A 200 6.64 12.03 -1.69
CA ASP A 200 5.53 12.60 -2.48
C ASP A 200 5.01 11.60 -3.53
N VAL A 201 5.92 10.88 -4.20
CA VAL A 201 5.57 9.83 -5.17
C VAL A 201 4.89 8.66 -4.47
N TYR A 202 5.44 8.20 -3.34
CA TYR A 202 4.85 7.11 -2.56
C TYR A 202 3.45 7.48 -2.05
N GLU A 203 3.30 8.64 -1.41
CA GLU A 203 2.02 9.12 -0.88
C GLU A 203 0.99 9.27 -2.00
N SER A 204 1.38 9.88 -3.14
CA SER A 204 0.49 9.99 -4.31
C SER A 204 0.06 8.62 -4.87
N ALA A 205 0.95 7.62 -4.81
CA ALA A 205 0.62 6.27 -5.25
C ALA A 205 -0.37 5.59 -4.31
N VAL A 206 -0.19 5.74 -2.99
CA VAL A 206 -1.10 5.22 -1.96
C VAL A 206 -2.47 5.91 -2.03
N ILE A 207 -2.51 7.24 -2.19
CA ILE A 207 -3.76 8.00 -2.28
C ILE A 207 -4.65 7.48 -3.42
N ARG A 208 -4.04 7.14 -4.56
CA ARG A 208 -4.76 6.59 -5.73
C ARG A 208 -5.39 5.21 -5.48
N ARG A 209 -5.10 4.55 -4.36
CA ARG A 209 -5.70 3.26 -4.00
C ARG A 209 -7.09 3.38 -3.40
N ASP A 210 -7.42 4.52 -2.82
CA ASP A 210 -8.73 4.77 -2.22
C ASP A 210 -9.24 6.20 -2.52
N PRO A 211 -9.41 6.53 -3.81
CA PRO A 211 -9.69 7.90 -4.22
C PRO A 211 -11.01 8.44 -3.66
N ALA A 212 -11.97 7.56 -3.34
CA ALA A 212 -13.24 7.91 -2.74
C ALA A 212 -13.04 8.43 -1.32
N TRP A 213 -12.33 7.68 -0.47
CA TRP A 213 -12.07 8.12 0.90
C TRP A 213 -11.29 9.45 0.93
N TYR A 214 -10.25 9.60 0.10
CA TYR A 214 -9.49 10.85 0.05
C TYR A 214 -10.29 12.04 -0.49
N SER A 215 -11.33 11.80 -1.29
CA SER A 215 -12.23 12.87 -1.73
C SER A 215 -13.21 13.28 -0.64
N GLU A 216 -13.73 12.33 0.12
CA GLU A 216 -14.76 12.57 1.15
C GLU A 216 -14.15 13.09 2.46
N HIS A 217 -13.05 12.48 2.91
CA HIS A 217 -12.43 12.74 4.22
C HIS A 217 -11.08 13.45 4.10
N GLY A 218 -10.35 13.22 2.99
CA GLY A 218 -9.03 13.83 2.76
C GLY A 218 -9.06 15.23 2.15
N GLY A 219 -10.23 15.72 1.72
CA GLY A 219 -10.38 17.02 1.06
C GLY A 219 -9.64 17.13 -0.28
N LEU A 220 -9.31 15.99 -0.90
CA LEU A 220 -8.56 15.93 -2.15
C LEU A 220 -9.49 15.69 -3.34
N SER A 221 -9.67 16.70 -4.17
CA SER A 221 -10.41 16.53 -5.42
C SER A 221 -9.72 15.53 -6.34
N ARG A 222 -10.49 14.91 -7.24
CA ARG A 222 -9.98 14.00 -8.28
C ARG A 222 -8.81 14.61 -9.09
N VAL A 223 -8.86 15.91 -9.38
CA VAL A 223 -7.81 16.62 -10.13
C VAL A 223 -6.52 16.70 -9.30
N GLN A 224 -6.62 17.02 -8.01
CA GLN A 224 -5.45 17.07 -7.12
C GLN A 224 -4.81 15.68 -7.00
N GLN A 225 -5.60 14.63 -6.78
CA GLN A 225 -5.13 13.24 -6.72
C GLN A 225 -4.47 12.78 -8.03
N SER A 226 -4.98 13.22 -9.18
CA SER A 226 -4.39 12.90 -10.50
C SER A 226 -3.06 13.61 -10.73
N SER A 227 -2.94 14.85 -10.25
CA SER A 227 -1.75 15.68 -10.42
C SER A 227 -0.60 15.36 -9.47
N GLY A 228 -0.83 14.51 -8.44
CA GLY A 228 0.16 14.22 -7.40
C GLY A 228 0.45 15.42 -6.48
N ARG A 229 -0.46 16.39 -6.41
CA ARG A 229 -0.37 17.51 -5.48
C ARG A 229 -1.12 17.16 -4.20
N THR A 230 -0.40 16.91 -3.12
CA THR A 230 -0.97 16.94 -1.78
C THR A 230 -1.40 18.36 -1.42
N PRO A 231 -2.43 18.55 -0.58
CA PRO A 231 -2.82 19.87 -0.15
C PRO A 231 -1.69 20.48 0.69
N PRO A 232 -1.49 21.81 0.69
CA PRO A 232 -0.52 22.42 1.59
C PRO A 232 -0.86 22.02 3.02
N SER A 233 0.16 21.59 3.78
CA SER A 233 -0.01 21.20 5.18
C SER A 233 -0.76 22.31 5.92
N ARG A 234 -1.93 21.97 6.46
CA ARG A 234 -2.61 22.85 7.40
C ARG A 234 -1.74 22.88 8.65
N ARG A 235 -0.98 23.97 8.80
CA ARG A 235 -0.32 24.34 10.05
C ARG A 235 -1.35 24.61 11.12
#